data_AF-A0A2E7B352-F1
#
_entry.id   AF-A0A2E7B352-F1
#
_cell.length_a   1.000
_cell.length_b   1.000
_cell.length_c   1.000
_cell.angle_alpha   90.00
_cell.angle_beta   90.00
_cell.angle_gamma   90.00
#
_symmetry.space_group_name_H-M   'P 1'
#
loop_
_entity.id
_entity.type
_entity.pdbx_description
1 polymer ?
#
loop_
_entity_poly.entity_id
_entity_poly.type
_entity_poly.pdbx_seq_one_letter_code
_entity_poly.pdbx_strand_id
1 'polypeptide(L)'
;MRAMTLAGWVLAAAGASLLAGCDGMKDGHEQLVRTCIAEGEVPETCSCIVDAMEAKLSADLFKRSAVAIAREKRPVGEYILSLTDEEKMQFFEAEQEMEKCELSAAEAD
;
A
#
# COMPACT_ATOMS: atom_id res chain seq x y z
N MET A 1 -53.57 22.19 -26.18
CA MET A 1 -53.28 23.62 -26.02
C MET A 1 -53.05 23.96 -24.55
N ARG A 2 -51.79 24.09 -24.13
CA ARG A 2 -51.28 25.14 -23.24
C ARG A 2 -49.77 24.93 -23.15
N ALA A 3 -49.07 25.97 -23.55
CA ALA A 3 -47.64 26.04 -23.71
C ALA A 3 -47.02 26.80 -22.52
N MET A 4 -45.68 26.75 -22.48
CA MET A 4 -44.76 27.74 -21.85
C MET A 4 -44.55 27.56 -20.33
N THR A 5 -43.33 27.60 -19.75
CA THR A 5 -41.98 27.95 -20.26
C THR A 5 -40.93 27.66 -19.16
N LEU A 6 -39.74 27.22 -19.60
CA LEU A 6 -38.39 27.66 -19.21
C LEU A 6 -38.05 27.88 -17.72
N ALA A 7 -37.05 27.14 -17.23
CA ALA A 7 -35.77 27.68 -16.78
C ALA A 7 -34.81 26.52 -16.47
N GLY A 8 -33.49 26.79 -16.50
CA GLY A 8 -32.42 25.81 -16.34
C GLY A 8 -32.58 24.94 -15.09
N TRP A 9 -31.82 23.85 -14.95
CA TRP A 9 -30.39 23.98 -14.63
C TRP A 9 -29.55 23.00 -15.45
N VAL A 10 -28.58 23.57 -16.15
CA VAL A 10 -27.34 22.88 -16.53
C VAL A 10 -26.39 23.07 -15.35
N LEU A 11 -25.80 21.98 -14.83
CA LEU A 11 -24.39 21.83 -14.46
C LEU A 11 -24.16 20.85 -13.29
N ALA A 12 -23.42 19.79 -13.64
CA ALA A 12 -22.27 19.26 -12.90
C ALA A 12 -22.47 18.83 -11.44
N ALA A 13 -22.72 17.54 -11.25
CA ALA A 13 -22.29 16.82 -10.05
C ALA A 13 -22.08 15.33 -10.38
N ALA A 14 -21.04 15.02 -11.14
CA ALA A 14 -20.47 13.67 -11.22
C ALA A 14 -18.99 13.76 -10.85
N GLY A 15 -18.72 14.28 -9.65
CA GLY A 15 -17.42 14.32 -9.03
C GLY A 15 -17.54 13.76 -7.62
N ALA A 16 -17.59 12.43 -7.50
CA ALA A 16 -17.54 11.75 -6.21
C ALA A 16 -17.13 10.27 -6.39
N SER A 17 -15.91 10.04 -6.90
CA SER A 17 -15.32 8.70 -6.98
C SER A 17 -13.87 8.66 -6.49
N LEU A 18 -13.52 9.45 -5.45
CA LEU A 18 -12.12 9.58 -5.02
C LEU A 18 -11.83 9.23 -3.56
N LEU A 19 -12.76 8.64 -2.80
CA LEU A 19 -12.52 8.38 -1.36
C LEU A 19 -12.60 6.91 -0.91
N ALA A 20 -12.71 5.95 -1.82
CA ALA A 20 -12.65 4.52 -1.45
C ALA A 20 -11.22 3.96 -1.34
N GLY A 21 -10.18 4.81 -1.44
CA GLY A 21 -8.78 4.40 -1.53
C GLY A 21 -8.03 4.30 -0.19
N CYS A 22 -8.40 5.08 0.83
CA CYS A 22 -7.61 5.14 2.07
C CYS A 22 -7.84 3.94 3.00
N ASP A 23 -9.07 3.41 3.10
CA ASP A 23 -9.37 2.27 3.99
C ASP A 23 -8.60 1.00 3.58
N GLY A 24 -8.43 0.77 2.27
CA GLY A 24 -7.71 -0.41 1.78
C GLY A 24 -6.20 -0.35 2.02
N MET A 25 -5.62 0.85 2.13
CA MET A 25 -4.18 1.03 2.36
C MET A 25 -3.84 0.77 3.83
N LYS A 26 -4.66 1.29 4.75
CA LYS A 26 -4.55 1.02 6.20
C LYS A 26 -4.76 -0.47 6.52
N ASP A 27 -5.72 -1.13 5.87
CA ASP A 27 -5.92 -2.58 6.00
C ASP A 27 -4.67 -3.35 5.52
N GLY A 28 -4.10 -2.96 4.38
CA GLY A 28 -2.91 -3.59 3.81
C GLY A 28 -1.67 -3.50 4.70
N HIS A 29 -1.42 -2.31 5.26
CA HIS A 29 -0.32 -2.07 6.20
C HIS A 29 -0.41 -2.98 7.42
N GLU A 30 -1.54 -2.95 8.13
CA GLU A 30 -1.72 -3.77 9.33
C GLU A 30 -1.60 -5.27 9.04
N GLN A 31 -2.03 -5.73 7.86
CA GLN A 31 -1.90 -7.13 7.46
C GLN A 31 -0.44 -7.55 7.23
N LEU A 32 0.36 -6.68 6.61
CA LEU A 32 1.78 -6.93 6.40
C LEU A 32 2.54 -6.92 7.72
N VAL A 33 2.27 -5.96 8.62
CA VAL A 33 2.89 -5.90 9.95
C VAL A 33 2.58 -7.18 10.74
N ARG A 34 1.31 -7.60 10.80
CA ARG A 34 0.91 -8.84 11.48
C ARG A 34 1.56 -10.08 10.86
N THR A 35 1.74 -10.10 9.55
CA THR A 35 2.39 -11.22 8.86
C THR A 35 3.87 -11.29 9.21
N CYS A 36 4.58 -10.17 9.17
CA CYS A 36 5.97 -10.07 9.58
C CYS A 36 6.18 -10.52 11.05
N ILE A 37 5.31 -10.08 11.97
CA ILE A 37 5.38 -10.52 13.38
C ILE A 37 5.14 -12.03 13.50
N ALA A 38 4.20 -12.59 12.72
CA ALA A 38 3.93 -14.01 12.73
C ALA A 38 5.09 -14.85 12.17
N GLU A 39 5.99 -14.24 11.39
CA GLU A 39 7.21 -14.85 10.87
C GLU A 39 8.40 -14.77 11.85
N GLY A 40 8.23 -14.07 12.98
CA GLY A 40 9.16 -14.09 14.12
C GLY A 40 9.91 -12.79 14.36
N GLU A 41 9.64 -11.74 13.58
CA GLU A 41 10.22 -10.41 13.77
C GLU A 41 9.51 -9.62 14.87
N VAL A 42 10.21 -8.63 15.45
CA VAL A 42 9.64 -7.78 16.50
C VAL A 42 8.70 -6.71 15.92
N PRO A 43 7.64 -6.29 16.65
CA PRO A 43 6.62 -5.38 16.13
C PRO A 43 7.16 -4.05 15.57
N GLU A 44 8.15 -3.47 16.23
CA GLU A 44 8.76 -2.20 15.86
C GLU A 44 9.49 -2.31 14.51
N THR A 45 10.29 -3.37 14.33
CA THR A 45 10.96 -3.68 13.06
C THR A 45 9.96 -3.93 11.95
N CYS A 46 8.90 -4.71 12.23
CA CYS A 46 7.85 -4.96 11.24
C CYS A 46 7.10 -3.69 10.83
N SER A 47 6.79 -2.79 11.76
CA SER A 47 6.19 -1.51 11.42
C SER A 47 7.11 -0.71 10.50
N CYS A 48 8.39 -0.60 10.85
CA CYS A 48 9.35 0.16 10.05
C CYS A 48 9.53 -0.42 8.64
N ILE A 49 9.63 -1.75 8.51
CA ILE A 49 9.75 -2.41 7.21
C ILE A 49 8.53 -2.10 6.34
N VAL A 50 7.32 -2.20 6.89
CA VAL A 50 6.09 -1.94 6.13
C VAL A 50 5.93 -0.45 5.82
N ASP A 51 6.36 0.45 6.70
CA ASP A 51 6.42 1.90 6.44
C ASP A 51 7.39 2.21 5.29
N ALA A 52 8.56 1.56 5.25
CA ALA A 52 9.52 1.69 4.15
C ALA A 52 8.94 1.20 2.81
N MET A 53 8.19 0.09 2.83
CA MET A 53 7.44 -0.38 1.66
C MET A 53 6.41 0.65 1.22
N GLU A 54 5.59 1.17 2.12
CA GLU A 54 4.54 2.14 1.80
C GLU A 54 5.11 3.46 1.27
N ALA A 55 6.30 3.86 1.74
CA ALA A 55 6.96 5.09 1.31
C ALA A 55 7.56 5.02 -0.11
N LYS A 56 7.92 3.82 -0.59
CA LYS A 56 8.64 3.64 -1.88
C LYS A 56 7.79 2.97 -2.95
N LEU A 57 6.91 2.06 -2.58
CA LEU A 57 6.03 1.40 -3.53
C LEU A 57 4.89 2.35 -3.91
N SER A 58 4.47 2.30 -5.18
CA SER A 58 3.20 2.90 -5.58
C SER A 58 2.05 2.29 -4.77
N ALA A 59 0.99 3.06 -4.52
CA ALA A 59 -0.16 2.59 -3.72
C ALA A 59 -0.81 1.31 -4.28
N ASP A 60 -0.87 1.15 -5.61
CA ASP A 60 -1.36 -0.09 -6.24
C ASP A 60 -0.44 -1.28 -5.96
N LEU A 61 0.87 -1.08 -6.11
CA LEU A 61 1.86 -2.11 -5.85
C LEU A 61 1.87 -2.50 -4.37
N PHE A 62 1.80 -1.54 -3.45
CA PHE A 62 1.69 -1.82 -2.01
C PHE A 62 0.47 -2.67 -1.69
N LYS A 63 -0.71 -2.29 -2.21
CA LYS A 63 -1.96 -3.04 -2.03
C LYS A 63 -1.87 -4.46 -2.58
N ARG A 64 -1.34 -4.64 -3.79
CA ARG A 64 -1.16 -5.97 -4.40
C ARG A 64 -0.16 -6.82 -3.60
N SER A 65 0.88 -6.20 -3.06
CA SER A 65 1.89 -6.85 -2.23
C SER A 65 1.28 -7.33 -0.90
N ALA A 66 0.45 -6.50 -0.26
CA ALA A 66 -0.30 -6.89 0.93
C ALA A 66 -1.20 -8.11 0.67
N VAL A 67 -1.89 -8.16 -0.48
CA VAL A 67 -2.70 -9.33 -0.85
C VAL A 67 -1.82 -10.56 -1.08
N ALA A 68 -0.79 -10.46 -1.92
CA ALA A 68 0.07 -11.57 -2.29
C ALA A 68 0.80 -12.18 -1.07
N ILE A 69 1.37 -11.32 -0.22
CA ILE A 69 2.20 -11.75 0.91
C ILE A 69 1.32 -12.11 2.10
N ALA A 70 0.43 -11.21 2.53
CA ALA A 70 -0.31 -11.41 3.77
C ALA A 70 -1.50 -12.36 3.61
N ARG A 71 -2.25 -12.29 2.50
CA ARG A 71 -3.45 -13.12 2.29
C ARG A 71 -3.16 -14.41 1.55
N GLU A 72 -2.44 -14.33 0.44
CA GLU A 72 -2.13 -15.51 -0.40
C GLU A 72 -0.91 -16.28 0.11
N LYS A 73 -0.16 -15.73 1.08
CA LYS A 73 1.04 -16.34 1.66
C LYS A 73 2.09 -16.70 0.61
N ARG A 74 2.18 -15.91 -0.46
CA ARG A 74 3.21 -16.08 -1.48
C ARG A 74 4.58 -15.71 -0.88
N PRO A 75 5.63 -16.51 -1.12
CA PRO A 75 6.98 -16.15 -0.71
C PRO A 75 7.38 -14.79 -1.32
N VAL A 76 7.89 -13.88 -0.49
CA VAL A 76 8.19 -12.49 -0.89
C VAL A 76 9.13 -12.43 -2.10
N GLY A 77 10.22 -13.22 -2.09
CA GLY A 77 11.16 -13.27 -3.20
C GLY A 77 10.53 -13.77 -4.52
N GLU A 78 9.67 -14.80 -4.46
CA GLU A 78 8.96 -15.29 -5.65
C GLU A 78 7.93 -14.28 -6.17
N TYR A 79 7.26 -13.56 -5.26
CA TYR A 79 6.38 -12.47 -5.63
C TYR A 79 7.13 -11.36 -6.36
N ILE A 80 8.24 -10.85 -5.80
CA ILE A 80 9.05 -9.80 -6.42
C ILE A 80 9.57 -10.23 -7.79
N LEU A 81 10.05 -11.48 -7.94
CA LEU A 81 10.51 -11.99 -9.23
C LEU A 81 9.43 -12.03 -10.31
N SER A 82 8.15 -12.17 -9.91
CA SER A 82 7.00 -12.18 -10.83
C SER A 82 6.56 -10.78 -11.29
N LEU A 83 7.08 -9.72 -10.68
CA LEU A 83 6.74 -8.34 -11.02
C LEU A 83 7.44 -7.86 -12.30
N THR A 84 6.96 -6.74 -12.83
CA THR A 84 7.65 -6.01 -13.89
C THR A 84 8.99 -5.44 -13.38
N ASP A 85 9.91 -5.12 -14.29
CA ASP A 85 11.21 -4.58 -13.91
C ASP A 85 11.09 -3.22 -13.19
N GLU A 86 10.13 -2.38 -13.57
CA GLU A 86 9.84 -1.12 -12.90
C GLU A 86 9.34 -1.33 -11.45
N GLU A 87 8.41 -2.27 -11.25
CA GLU A 87 7.93 -2.62 -9.92
C GLU A 87 9.05 -3.24 -9.06
N LYS A 88 9.95 -4.04 -9.64
CA LYS A 88 11.14 -4.56 -8.94
C LYS A 88 12.07 -3.44 -8.49
N MET A 89 12.28 -2.41 -9.31
CA MET A 89 13.08 -1.25 -8.91
C MET A 89 12.52 -0.52 -7.69
N GLN A 90 11.19 -0.41 -7.57
CA GLN A 90 10.58 0.17 -6.36
C GLN A 90 10.85 -0.69 -5.12
N PHE A 91 10.86 -2.02 -5.26
CA PHE A 91 11.25 -2.92 -4.17
C PHE A 91 12.73 -2.79 -3.79
N PHE A 92 13.64 -2.61 -4.75
CA PHE A 92 15.06 -2.33 -4.45
C PHE A 92 15.26 -0.98 -3.73
N GLU A 93 14.44 0.03 -4.04
CA GLU A 93 14.42 1.29 -3.28
C GLU A 93 13.83 1.13 -1.88
N ALA A 94 12.80 0.31 -1.74
CA ALA A 94 12.22 -0.04 -0.44
C ALA A 94 13.22 -0.79 0.44
N GLU A 95 13.99 -1.74 -0.12
CA GLU A 95 15.03 -2.48 0.59
C GLU A 95 16.10 -1.56 1.17
N GLN A 96 16.59 -0.58 0.39
CA GLN A 96 17.52 0.43 0.88
C GLN A 96 16.91 1.33 1.98
N GLU A 97 15.59 1.56 1.94
CA GLU A 97 14.90 2.29 3.01
C GLU A 97 14.75 1.43 4.27
N MET A 98 14.54 0.11 4.12
CA MET A 98 14.46 -0.85 5.22
C MET A 98 15.78 -1.03 5.98
N GLU A 99 16.94 -0.81 5.35
CA GLU A 99 18.24 -0.83 6.06
C GLU A 99 18.25 0.15 7.26
N LYS A 100 17.46 1.23 7.20
CA LYS A 100 17.31 2.19 8.32
C LYS A 100 16.51 1.61 9.50
N CYS A 101 15.71 0.58 9.27
CA CYS A 101 14.97 -0.12 10.30
C CYS A 101 15.89 -0.95 11.19
N GLU A 102 16.91 -1.60 10.62
CA GLU A 102 17.92 -2.32 11.40
C GLU A 102 18.78 -1.36 12.23
N LEU A 103 19.12 -0.19 11.68
CA LEU A 103 19.81 0.87 12.42
C LEU A 103 18.97 1.40 13.60
N SER A 104 17.66 1.57 13.39
CA SER A 104 16.74 2.04 14.44
C SER A 104 16.54 1.01 15.55
N ALA A 105 16.61 -0.29 15.24
CA ALA A 105 16.57 -1.35 16.25
C ALA A 105 17.84 -1.38 17.11
N ALA A 106 19.01 -1.12 16.52
CA ALA A 106 20.29 -1.12 17.23
C ALA A 106 20.51 0.10 18.16
N GLU A 107 19.84 1.23 17.90
CA GLU A 107 19.90 2.44 18.74
C GLU A 107 18.87 2.45 19.88
N ALA A 108 17.97 1.46 19.93
CA ALA A 108 16.90 1.36 20.91
C ALA A 108 17.24 0.51 22.17
N ASP A 109 18.47 -0.03 22.26
CA ASP A 109 19.03 -0.79 23.40
C ASP A 109 19.98 0.04 24.27
#